data_AF-A0A9W6T6T3-F1
#
_entry.id   AF-A0A9W6T6T3-F1
#
_cell.length_a   1.000
_cell.length_b   1.000
_cell.length_c   1.000
_cell.angle_alpha   90.00
_cell.angle_beta   90.00
_cell.angle_gamma   90.00
#
_symmetry.space_group_name_H-M   'P 1'
#
loop_
_entity.id
_entity.type
_entity.pdbx_description
1 polymer ?
#
loop_
_entity_poly.entity_id
_entity_poly.type
_entity_poly.pdbx_seq_one_letter_code
_entity_poly.pdbx_strand_id
1 'polypeptide(L)'
;MIEDLESQHGILSLTDVVFNHTANNSPWIRDHPEVGYNAETAPHLTSAIELDKLLLHFSKYMKLHGYPSLIKDTSDLLKVMDGIKIHVLGDLKLWQFYVLNVIELLSELKEIWSTKKDKLTGKVHVPSDIVDNLSKLAEFVGKECSDKEFTLGVRYGNKIDTLKFADILLSIRGDADYSEIESYATKILDEVNLPLYRMYDEDSQEILEQLYNRIKYQRLEPNGPKLGEVTEDSPLTEPYFTRFTGKDGKEWALANNGWIWGGNPLVDFASSQSRCYLRREVIVWGDCVKLRYGKSPEDSPYLWSRMIEYAKLCASIFHGFRIDNCHSTPIHVGEALLDAAREVNPNLSHASLFHR
;
A
#
# COMPACT_ATOMS: atom_id res chain seq x y z
N MET A 1 -38.82 5.53 -20.35
CA MET A 1 -38.10 4.27 -20.69
C MET A 1 -38.29 3.20 -19.64
N ILE A 2 -37.77 3.33 -18.41
CA ILE A 2 -37.91 2.27 -17.39
C ILE A 2 -39.39 2.07 -17.01
N GLU A 3 -40.13 3.16 -16.80
CA GLU A 3 -41.58 3.11 -16.58
C GLU A 3 -42.35 2.49 -17.77
N ASP A 4 -41.86 2.65 -19.01
CA ASP A 4 -42.47 2.02 -20.18
C ASP A 4 -42.25 0.51 -20.19
N LEU A 5 -41.05 0.05 -19.80
CA LEU A 5 -40.76 -1.39 -19.67
C LEU A 5 -41.68 -2.06 -18.65
N GLU A 6 -41.92 -1.41 -17.53
CA GLU A 6 -42.82 -1.92 -16.51
C GLU A 6 -44.28 -1.90 -16.99
N SER A 7 -44.78 -0.73 -17.41
CA SER A 7 -46.20 -0.55 -17.72
C SER A 7 -46.65 -1.22 -19.02
N GLN A 8 -45.80 -1.26 -20.05
CA GLN A 8 -46.16 -1.79 -21.37
C GLN A 8 -45.76 -3.24 -21.55
N HIS A 9 -44.74 -3.71 -20.83
CA HIS A 9 -44.17 -5.04 -21.02
C HIS A 9 -44.17 -5.91 -19.76
N GLY A 10 -44.52 -5.37 -18.59
CA GLY A 10 -44.49 -6.11 -17.32
C GLY A 10 -43.08 -6.49 -16.87
N ILE A 11 -42.06 -5.73 -17.30
CA ILE A 11 -40.65 -6.04 -17.08
C ILE A 11 -40.07 -5.11 -16.01
N LEU A 12 -39.65 -5.68 -14.89
CA LEU A 12 -38.87 -4.96 -13.87
C LEU A 12 -37.41 -4.82 -14.31
N SER A 13 -36.80 -3.70 -13.92
CA SER A 13 -35.44 -3.33 -14.33
C SER A 13 -34.48 -3.22 -13.15
N LEU A 14 -33.29 -3.79 -13.32
CA LEU A 14 -32.16 -3.73 -12.37
C LEU A 14 -31.03 -2.88 -12.96
N THR A 15 -30.19 -2.30 -12.09
CA THR A 15 -28.96 -1.63 -12.51
C THR A 15 -27.74 -2.17 -11.78
N ASP A 16 -26.59 -2.17 -12.46
CA ASP A 16 -25.32 -2.44 -11.81
C ASP A 16 -24.89 -1.24 -10.98
N VAL A 17 -24.67 -1.47 -9.69
CA VAL A 17 -24.10 -0.48 -8.79
C VAL A 17 -22.67 -0.85 -8.44
N VAL A 18 -21.77 0.12 -8.60
CA VAL A 18 -20.33 -0.05 -8.36
C VAL A 18 -19.93 0.81 -7.18
N PHE A 19 -19.66 0.17 -6.04
CA PHE A 19 -19.29 0.88 -4.82
C PHE A 19 -17.78 0.94 -4.58
N ASN A 20 -17.01 0.04 -5.18
CA ASN A 20 -15.60 -0.16 -4.81
C ASN A 20 -14.63 0.76 -5.55
N HIS A 21 -15.02 1.29 -6.70
CA HIS A 21 -14.11 2.02 -7.57
C HIS A 21 -14.83 3.04 -8.47
N THR A 22 -14.06 3.95 -9.06
CA THR A 22 -14.52 4.91 -10.07
C THR A 22 -13.51 5.01 -11.21
N ALA A 23 -13.90 5.55 -12.36
CA ALA A 23 -13.00 5.69 -13.50
C ALA A 23 -11.82 6.62 -13.18
N ASN A 24 -10.61 6.25 -13.64
CA ASN A 24 -9.36 6.97 -13.43
C ASN A 24 -9.35 8.40 -14.01
N ASN A 25 -10.24 8.68 -14.96
CA ASN A 25 -10.37 9.98 -15.61
C ASN A 25 -11.49 10.84 -15.00
N SER A 26 -12.17 10.38 -13.96
CA SER A 26 -13.23 11.13 -13.27
C SER A 26 -12.76 12.54 -12.85
N PRO A 27 -13.48 13.62 -13.20
CA PRO A 27 -13.05 14.97 -12.81
C PRO A 27 -13.02 15.17 -11.29
N TRP A 28 -14.01 14.62 -10.58
CA TRP A 28 -14.21 14.86 -9.15
C TRP A 28 -13.10 14.28 -8.26
N ILE A 29 -12.40 13.22 -8.67
CA ILE A 29 -11.26 12.70 -7.89
C ILE A 29 -10.05 13.65 -7.93
N ARG A 30 -10.02 14.61 -8.87
CA ARG A 30 -8.98 15.66 -8.91
C ARG A 30 -9.29 16.80 -7.95
N ASP A 31 -10.57 17.05 -7.72
CA ASP A 31 -11.04 18.01 -6.72
C ASP A 31 -11.01 17.41 -5.30
N HIS A 32 -11.19 16.09 -5.22
CA HIS A 32 -11.26 15.33 -3.98
C HIS A 32 -10.32 14.11 -3.99
N PRO A 33 -8.99 14.31 -4.00
CA PRO A 33 -8.01 13.21 -4.03
C PRO A 33 -8.04 12.32 -2.77
N GLU A 34 -8.59 12.81 -1.66
CA GLU A 34 -8.74 12.10 -0.38
C GLU A 34 -9.69 10.89 -0.43
N VAL A 35 -10.51 10.81 -1.48
CA VAL A 35 -11.48 9.72 -1.69
C VAL A 35 -10.82 8.40 -2.10
N GLY A 36 -9.56 8.45 -2.51
CA GLY A 36 -8.74 7.27 -2.83
C GLY A 36 -7.69 6.99 -1.76
N TYR A 37 -7.00 5.87 -1.93
CA TYR A 37 -5.80 5.55 -1.14
C TYR A 37 -4.60 6.22 -1.78
N ASN A 38 -3.99 7.19 -1.09
CA ASN A 38 -2.84 7.96 -1.55
C ASN A 38 -1.80 8.11 -0.42
N ALA A 39 -0.68 8.79 -0.67
CA ALA A 39 0.39 8.90 0.34
C ALA A 39 -0.01 9.60 1.65
N GLU A 40 -1.09 10.38 1.66
CA GLU A 40 -1.60 11.03 2.88
C GLU A 40 -2.64 10.17 3.60
N THR A 41 -3.61 9.64 2.85
CA THR A 41 -4.70 8.83 3.43
C THR A 41 -4.27 7.40 3.74
N ALA A 42 -3.22 6.91 3.08
CA ALA A 42 -2.66 5.58 3.21
C ALA A 42 -1.12 5.62 3.12
N PRO A 43 -0.41 6.17 4.14
CA PRO A 43 1.05 6.32 4.11
C PRO A 43 1.82 5.00 3.96
N HIS A 44 1.23 3.87 4.36
CA HIS A 44 1.81 2.53 4.15
C HIS A 44 1.98 2.16 2.67
N LEU A 45 1.28 2.86 1.75
CA LEU A 45 1.42 2.66 0.31
C LEU A 45 2.52 3.51 -0.31
N THR A 46 3.21 4.39 0.43
CA THR A 46 4.24 5.29 -0.15
C THR A 46 5.34 4.52 -0.88
N SER A 47 5.83 3.42 -0.31
CA SER A 47 6.83 2.55 -0.96
C SER A 47 6.31 1.94 -2.27
N ALA A 48 5.04 1.51 -2.31
CA ALA A 48 4.39 0.97 -3.51
C ALA A 48 4.17 2.05 -4.58
N ILE A 49 3.80 3.27 -4.17
CA ILE A 49 3.64 4.43 -5.07
C ILE A 49 4.97 4.77 -5.74
N GLU A 50 6.08 4.75 -4.99
CA GLU A 50 7.41 5.02 -5.53
C GLU A 50 7.90 3.88 -6.44
N LEU A 51 7.69 2.63 -6.05
CA LEU A 51 7.99 1.46 -6.89
C LEU A 51 7.28 1.55 -8.25
N ASP A 52 5.97 1.80 -8.23
CA ASP A 52 5.16 1.91 -9.45
C ASP A 52 5.64 3.06 -10.35
N LYS A 53 6.02 4.21 -9.76
CA LYS A 53 6.55 5.35 -10.51
C LYS A 53 7.84 4.98 -11.24
N LEU A 54 8.75 4.29 -10.54
CA LEU A 54 10.03 3.85 -11.11
C LEU A 54 9.85 2.75 -12.17
N LEU A 55 8.89 1.84 -11.99
CA LEU A 55 8.55 0.83 -13.00
C LEU A 55 8.02 1.47 -14.29
N LEU A 56 7.10 2.43 -14.18
CA LEU A 56 6.57 3.18 -15.33
C LEU A 56 7.66 4.01 -16.01
N HIS A 57 8.54 4.63 -15.22
CA HIS A 57 9.70 5.34 -15.74
C HIS A 57 10.64 4.40 -16.50
N PHE A 58 10.99 3.25 -15.91
CA PHE A 58 11.82 2.23 -16.56
C PHE A 58 11.19 1.74 -17.86
N SER A 59 9.87 1.47 -17.86
CA SER A 59 9.11 1.11 -19.05
C SER A 59 9.27 2.14 -20.18
N LYS A 60 9.13 3.43 -19.86
CA LYS A 60 9.25 4.53 -20.83
C LYS A 60 10.66 4.65 -21.42
N TYR A 61 11.69 4.43 -20.60
CA TYR A 61 13.09 4.62 -20.99
C TYR A 61 13.85 3.31 -21.27
N MET A 62 13.14 2.19 -21.40
CA MET A 62 13.74 0.86 -21.48
C MET A 62 14.74 0.72 -22.65
N LYS A 63 14.41 1.27 -23.83
CA LYS A 63 15.31 1.32 -25.00
C LYS A 63 16.56 2.15 -24.74
N LEU A 64 16.42 3.29 -24.05
CA LEU A 64 17.53 4.20 -23.75
C LEU A 64 18.54 3.54 -22.80
N HIS A 65 18.05 2.70 -21.89
CA HIS A 65 18.89 1.91 -20.99
C HIS A 65 19.45 0.63 -21.63
N GLY A 66 19.19 0.38 -22.92
CA GLY A 66 19.74 -0.76 -23.66
C GLY A 66 18.97 -2.08 -23.49
N TYR A 67 17.75 -2.05 -22.93
CA TYR A 67 16.90 -3.23 -22.77
C TYR A 67 15.90 -3.37 -23.92
N PRO A 68 15.48 -4.61 -24.28
CA PRO A 68 14.58 -4.85 -25.40
C PRO A 68 13.15 -4.37 -25.10
N SER A 69 12.61 -3.50 -25.96
CA SER A 69 11.19 -3.08 -25.92
C SER A 69 10.22 -4.13 -26.41
N LEU A 70 10.64 -4.99 -27.33
CA LEU A 70 9.88 -6.13 -27.81
C LEU A 70 10.44 -7.39 -27.19
N ILE A 71 9.74 -7.92 -26.18
CA ILE A 71 10.12 -9.15 -25.48
C ILE A 71 9.65 -10.34 -26.30
N LYS A 72 10.58 -11.10 -26.91
CA LYS A 72 10.23 -12.19 -27.83
C LYS A 72 10.27 -13.56 -27.18
N ASP A 73 11.08 -13.70 -26.14
CA ASP A 73 11.30 -14.96 -25.44
C ASP A 73 11.69 -14.72 -23.97
N THR A 74 11.92 -15.82 -23.26
CA THR A 74 12.29 -15.78 -21.84
C THR A 74 13.68 -15.17 -21.61
N SER A 75 14.59 -15.24 -22.59
CA SER A 75 15.93 -14.63 -22.48
C SER A 75 15.85 -13.11 -22.49
N ASP A 76 15.02 -12.54 -23.38
CA ASP A 76 14.74 -11.11 -23.38
C ASP A 76 14.07 -10.68 -22.06
N LEU A 77 13.12 -11.47 -21.55
CA LEU A 77 12.47 -11.19 -20.27
C LEU A 77 13.47 -11.17 -19.11
N LEU A 78 14.40 -12.13 -19.03
CA LEU A 78 15.42 -12.16 -17.98
C LEU A 78 16.32 -10.92 -18.00
N LYS A 79 16.70 -10.43 -19.19
CA LYS A 79 17.45 -9.17 -19.32
C LYS A 79 16.64 -7.97 -18.81
N VAL A 80 15.35 -7.92 -19.11
CA VAL A 80 14.45 -6.87 -18.60
C VAL A 80 14.34 -6.95 -17.07
N MET A 81 14.25 -8.16 -16.50
CA MET A 81 14.24 -8.35 -15.04
C MET A 81 15.55 -7.89 -14.38
N ASP A 82 16.70 -8.11 -15.01
CA ASP A 82 17.97 -7.57 -14.51
C ASP A 82 17.99 -6.04 -14.58
N GLY A 83 17.40 -5.45 -15.63
CA GLY A 83 17.18 -4.01 -15.70
C GLY A 83 16.30 -3.46 -14.59
N ILE A 84 15.23 -4.17 -14.22
CA ILE A 84 14.38 -3.82 -13.08
C ILE A 84 15.19 -3.84 -11.77
N LYS A 85 16.01 -4.88 -11.54
CA LYS A 85 16.85 -4.94 -10.33
C LYS A 85 17.78 -3.73 -10.22
N ILE A 86 18.39 -3.32 -11.33
CA ILE A 86 19.37 -2.23 -11.37
C ILE A 86 18.68 -0.85 -11.28
N HIS A 87 17.76 -0.56 -12.19
CA HIS A 87 17.21 0.79 -12.41
C HIS A 87 15.92 1.07 -11.65
N VAL A 88 15.32 0.05 -11.02
CA VAL A 88 14.10 0.22 -10.22
C VAL A 88 14.40 -0.10 -8.76
N LEU A 89 14.77 -1.34 -8.43
CA LEU A 89 14.98 -1.71 -7.02
C LEU A 89 16.24 -1.06 -6.42
N GLY A 90 17.33 -0.97 -7.21
CA GLY A 90 18.56 -0.28 -6.81
C GLY A 90 18.33 1.20 -6.49
N ASP A 91 17.55 1.90 -7.32
CA ASP A 91 17.25 3.32 -7.16
C ASP A 91 16.19 3.58 -6.08
N LEU A 92 15.23 2.66 -5.91
CA LEU A 92 14.15 2.78 -4.92
C LEU A 92 14.67 2.78 -3.49
N LYS A 93 15.81 2.12 -3.20
CA LYS A 93 16.32 1.94 -1.82
C LYS A 93 15.21 1.48 -0.88
N LEU A 94 14.48 0.44 -1.29
CA LEU A 94 13.24 -0.01 -0.66
C LEU A 94 13.42 -0.34 0.83
N TRP A 95 14.58 -0.88 1.22
CA TRP A 95 14.93 -1.18 2.61
C TRP A 95 14.77 0.00 3.57
N GLN A 96 14.90 1.26 3.10
CA GLN A 96 14.72 2.47 3.92
C GLN A 96 13.30 2.62 4.46
N PHE A 97 12.31 1.98 3.84
CA PHE A 97 10.92 1.99 4.31
C PHE A 97 10.66 0.97 5.43
N TYR A 98 11.62 0.08 5.70
CA TYR A 98 11.51 -0.99 6.68
C TYR A 98 12.34 -0.68 7.92
N VAL A 99 13.59 -0.26 7.74
CA VAL A 99 14.58 -0.28 8.83
C VAL A 99 14.66 1.04 9.60
N LEU A 100 15.24 0.96 10.79
CA LEU A 100 15.69 2.11 11.56
C LEU A 100 16.92 2.77 10.90
N ASN A 101 16.98 4.10 10.96
CA ASN A 101 18.17 4.84 10.55
C ASN A 101 19.24 4.80 11.64
N VAL A 102 20.08 3.76 11.63
CA VAL A 102 21.14 3.55 12.65
C VAL A 102 22.10 4.74 12.74
N ILE A 103 22.46 5.36 11.61
CA ILE A 103 23.41 6.49 11.58
C ILE A 103 22.84 7.70 12.31
N GLU A 104 21.57 8.04 12.04
CA GLU A 104 20.89 9.15 12.70
C GLU A 104 20.69 8.87 14.19
N LEU A 105 20.27 7.66 14.55
CA LEU A 105 20.12 7.24 15.95
C LEU A 105 21.42 7.31 16.74
N LEU A 106 22.54 6.86 16.17
CA LEU A 106 23.85 6.96 16.83
C LEU A 106 24.31 8.42 16.95
N SER A 107 24.00 9.27 15.97
CA SER A 107 24.28 10.71 16.06
C SER A 107 23.50 11.37 17.20
N GLU A 108 22.21 11.08 17.33
CA GLU A 108 21.37 11.56 18.43
C GLU A 108 21.82 11.00 19.78
N LEU A 109 22.17 9.72 19.83
CA LEU A 109 22.69 9.05 21.03
C LEU A 109 23.98 9.73 21.51
N LYS A 110 24.88 10.11 20.60
CA LYS A 110 26.10 10.87 20.92
C LYS A 110 25.80 12.20 21.58
N GLU A 111 24.83 12.95 21.04
CA GLU A 111 24.41 14.23 21.61
C GLU A 111 23.85 14.03 23.03
N ILE A 112 23.00 13.01 23.21
CA ILE A 112 22.40 12.69 24.52
C ILE A 112 23.50 12.33 25.53
N TRP A 113 24.42 11.43 25.17
CA TRP A 113 25.47 10.93 26.07
C TRP A 113 26.44 12.03 26.49
N SER A 114 26.69 13.01 25.62
CA SER A 114 27.64 14.10 25.87
C SER A 114 27.02 15.32 26.55
N THR A 115 25.75 15.65 26.30
CA THR A 115 25.15 16.94 26.72
C THR A 115 23.92 16.82 27.60
N LYS A 116 23.25 15.67 27.63
CA LYS A 116 21.95 15.47 28.30
C LYS A 116 21.95 14.28 29.25
N LYS A 117 23.14 13.88 29.72
CA LYS A 117 23.31 12.72 30.59
C LYS A 117 22.63 12.87 31.95
N ASP A 118 22.48 14.11 32.42
CA ASP A 118 21.72 14.48 33.61
C ASP A 118 20.22 14.13 33.51
N LYS A 119 19.70 13.98 32.29
CA LYS A 119 18.32 13.54 32.03
C LYS A 119 18.14 12.02 32.07
N LEU A 120 19.25 11.27 32.08
CA LEU A 120 19.23 9.82 32.12
C LEU A 120 19.09 9.36 33.57
N THR A 121 18.13 8.46 33.80
CA THR A 121 17.90 7.88 35.11
C THR A 121 18.77 6.63 35.34
N GLY A 122 19.09 5.90 34.26
CA GLY A 122 19.77 4.61 34.33
C GLY A 122 19.03 3.54 35.14
N LYS A 123 17.75 3.76 35.45
CA LYS A 123 16.93 2.90 36.34
C LYS A 123 15.92 2.05 35.57
N VAL A 124 16.08 1.93 34.26
CA VAL A 124 15.26 1.03 33.44
C VAL A 124 15.53 -0.40 33.88
N HIS A 125 14.47 -1.14 34.21
CA HIS A 125 14.59 -2.55 34.57
C HIS A 125 14.75 -3.38 33.30
N VAL A 126 15.98 -3.78 33.00
CA VAL A 126 16.29 -4.75 31.95
C VAL A 126 16.43 -6.14 32.61
N PRO A 127 15.63 -7.14 32.20
CA PRO A 127 15.75 -8.49 32.75
C PRO A 127 17.16 -9.06 32.58
N SER A 128 17.73 -9.62 33.64
CA SER A 128 19.12 -10.11 33.61
C SER A 128 19.34 -11.27 32.64
N ASP A 129 18.29 -12.03 32.33
CA ASP A 129 18.32 -13.17 31.40
C ASP A 129 18.34 -12.75 29.92
N ILE A 130 18.13 -11.46 29.62
CA ILE A 130 18.18 -10.93 28.25
C ILE A 130 19.43 -10.10 27.95
N VAL A 131 20.12 -9.57 28.97
CA VAL A 131 21.30 -8.69 28.79
C VAL A 131 22.41 -9.35 27.97
N ASP A 132 22.67 -10.65 28.22
CA ASP A 132 23.70 -11.42 27.51
C ASP A 132 23.18 -12.06 26.21
N ASN A 133 21.89 -11.91 25.89
CA ASN A 133 21.28 -12.42 24.67
C ASN A 133 20.89 -11.25 23.75
N LEU A 134 21.75 -10.96 22.78
CA LEU A 134 21.58 -9.83 21.86
C LEU A 134 20.21 -9.80 21.18
N SER A 135 19.70 -10.96 20.76
CA SER A 135 18.42 -11.06 20.05
C SER A 135 17.24 -10.70 20.96
N LYS A 136 17.22 -11.23 22.19
CA LYS A 136 16.17 -10.87 23.17
C LYS A 136 16.28 -9.41 23.64
N LEU A 137 17.50 -8.90 23.78
CA LEU A 137 17.72 -7.49 24.11
C LEU A 137 17.24 -6.56 23.01
N ALA A 138 17.50 -6.91 21.74
CA ALA A 138 17.01 -6.17 20.59
C ALA A 138 15.48 -6.16 20.53
N GLU A 139 14.83 -7.31 20.74
CA GLU A 139 13.37 -7.39 20.83
C GLU A 139 12.82 -6.49 21.95
N PHE A 140 13.44 -6.52 23.13
CA PHE A 140 13.09 -5.66 24.25
C PHE A 140 13.25 -4.18 23.90
N VAL A 141 14.38 -3.78 23.31
CA VAL A 141 14.62 -2.39 22.88
C VAL A 141 13.63 -1.94 21.83
N GLY A 142 13.36 -2.77 20.81
CA GLY A 142 12.38 -2.48 19.77
C GLY A 142 10.98 -2.26 20.35
N LYS A 143 10.61 -3.00 21.40
CA LYS A 143 9.30 -2.87 22.06
C LYS A 143 9.22 -1.68 23.02
N GLU A 144 10.20 -1.49 23.89
CA GLU A 144 10.16 -0.48 24.95
C GLU A 144 10.47 0.93 24.44
N CYS A 145 11.28 1.02 23.39
CA CYS A 145 11.66 2.32 22.81
C CYS A 145 10.75 2.75 21.66
N SER A 146 9.82 1.93 21.15
CA SER A 146 8.94 2.33 20.06
C SER A 146 7.53 2.67 20.54
N ASP A 147 6.94 3.73 20.02
CA ASP A 147 5.55 4.11 20.34
C ASP A 147 4.50 3.26 19.61
N LYS A 148 4.92 2.57 18.55
CA LYS A 148 4.08 1.72 17.70
C LYS A 148 4.90 0.55 17.17
N GLU A 149 4.21 -0.49 16.74
CA GLU A 149 4.82 -1.57 15.98
C GLU A 149 5.46 -1.02 14.69
N PHE A 150 6.58 -1.61 14.28
CA PHE A 150 7.23 -1.23 13.03
C PHE A 150 6.38 -1.66 11.84
N THR A 151 6.03 -0.70 10.99
CA THR A 151 5.18 -0.93 9.82
C THR A 151 5.75 -0.21 8.61
N LEU A 152 5.26 -0.57 7.42
CA LEU A 152 5.51 0.23 6.23
C LEU A 152 4.89 1.63 6.36
N GLY A 153 5.56 2.59 5.74
CA GLY A 153 5.18 4.00 5.79
C GLY A 153 6.07 4.83 4.88
N VAL A 154 6.56 5.95 5.41
CA VAL A 154 7.57 6.79 4.75
C VAL A 154 8.99 6.27 5.00
N ARG A 155 9.97 6.78 4.25
CA ARG A 155 11.39 6.44 4.44
C ARG A 155 11.84 6.76 5.86
N TYR A 156 12.49 5.80 6.51
CA TYR A 156 12.88 5.83 7.92
C TYR A 156 11.72 6.23 8.85
N GLY A 157 10.50 5.80 8.50
CA GLY A 157 9.30 6.04 9.30
C GLY A 157 9.24 5.20 10.58
N ASN A 158 10.01 4.11 10.64
CA ASN A 158 10.24 3.35 11.86
C ASN A 158 11.31 4.05 12.69
N LYS A 159 10.96 4.36 13.93
CA LYS A 159 11.79 5.13 14.87
C LYS A 159 11.69 4.51 16.26
N ILE A 160 12.75 4.70 17.04
CA ILE A 160 12.78 4.44 18.47
C ILE A 160 13.09 5.72 19.21
N ASP A 161 12.64 5.83 20.46
CA ASP A 161 12.98 6.90 21.38
C ASP A 161 14.44 6.75 21.84
N THR A 162 15.30 7.61 21.29
CA THR A 162 16.74 7.61 21.56
C THR A 162 17.06 7.91 23.03
N LEU A 163 16.20 8.66 23.76
CA LEU A 163 16.41 8.92 25.19
C LEU A 163 16.15 7.66 26.01
N LYS A 164 15.05 6.95 25.76
CA LYS A 164 14.78 5.66 26.41
C LYS A 164 15.87 4.63 26.10
N PHE A 165 16.33 4.61 24.84
CA PHE A 165 17.41 3.72 24.44
C PHE A 165 18.72 4.04 25.16
N ALA A 166 19.08 5.32 25.28
CA ALA A 166 20.24 5.75 26.07
C ALA A 166 20.11 5.35 27.55
N ASP A 167 18.91 5.45 28.12
CA ASP A 167 18.64 5.06 29.51
C ASP A 167 18.81 3.55 29.75
N ILE A 168 18.38 2.72 28.79
CA ILE A 168 18.64 1.27 28.77
C ILE A 168 20.15 1.01 28.72
N LEU A 169 20.88 1.65 27.80
CA LEU A 169 22.31 1.46 27.65
C LEU A 169 23.07 1.84 28.94
N LEU A 170 22.68 2.94 29.59
CA LEU A 170 23.24 3.38 30.86
C LEU A 170 22.95 2.36 31.99
N SER A 171 21.76 1.77 32.02
CA SER A 171 21.42 0.75 33.04
C SER A 171 22.25 -0.52 32.93
N ILE A 172 22.63 -0.91 31.70
CA ILE A 172 23.38 -2.15 31.42
C ILE A 172 24.89 -1.93 31.53
N ARG A 173 25.40 -0.85 30.94
CA ARG A 173 26.84 -0.60 30.77
C ARG A 173 27.40 0.43 31.74
N GLY A 174 26.55 1.12 32.50
CA GLY A 174 26.95 2.21 33.37
C GLY A 174 27.55 3.38 32.58
N ASP A 175 28.33 4.20 33.29
CA ASP A 175 29.03 5.34 32.72
C ASP A 175 30.31 4.91 31.98
N ALA A 176 30.15 4.16 30.89
CA ALA A 176 31.26 3.78 30.01
C ALA A 176 31.58 4.89 28.99
N ASP A 177 32.79 4.82 28.42
CA ASP A 177 33.20 5.71 27.33
C ASP A 177 32.25 5.56 26.13
N TYR A 178 31.99 6.67 25.45
CA TYR A 178 31.04 6.70 24.35
C TYR A 178 31.42 5.74 23.22
N SER A 179 32.72 5.51 22.96
CA SER A 179 33.13 4.57 21.90
C SER A 179 32.69 3.13 22.18
N GLU A 180 32.67 2.71 23.45
CA GLU A 180 32.15 1.40 23.84
C GLU A 180 30.63 1.34 23.72
N ILE A 181 29.94 2.41 24.11
CA ILE A 181 28.48 2.53 24.01
C ILE A 181 28.03 2.53 22.56
N GLU A 182 28.71 3.27 21.68
CA GLU A 182 28.44 3.31 20.25
C GLU A 182 28.59 1.92 19.61
N SER A 183 29.67 1.20 19.92
CA SER A 183 29.87 -0.17 19.43
C SER A 183 28.78 -1.13 19.91
N TYR A 184 28.35 -1.02 21.16
CA TYR A 184 27.30 -1.88 21.72
C TYR A 184 25.92 -1.52 21.18
N ALA A 185 25.60 -0.23 21.09
CA ALA A 185 24.36 0.29 20.51
C ALA A 185 24.21 -0.12 19.05
N THR A 186 25.29 -0.04 18.26
CA THR A 186 25.30 -0.48 16.86
C THR A 186 24.86 -1.93 16.73
N LYS A 187 25.42 -2.83 17.54
CA LYS A 187 25.05 -4.27 17.52
C LYS A 187 23.58 -4.50 17.85
N ILE A 188 23.05 -3.76 18.83
CA ILE A 188 21.63 -3.88 19.21
C ILE A 188 20.73 -3.37 18.07
N LEU A 189 21.03 -2.21 17.51
CA LEU A 189 20.24 -1.61 16.42
C LEU A 189 20.30 -2.46 15.15
N ASP A 190 21.45 -3.04 14.83
CA ASP A 190 21.60 -3.98 13.72
C ASP A 190 20.75 -5.25 13.93
N GLU A 191 20.72 -5.78 15.17
CA GLU A 191 19.88 -6.92 15.53
C GLU A 191 18.37 -6.57 15.51
N VAL A 192 17.99 -5.34 15.90
CA VAL A 192 16.61 -4.83 15.74
C VAL A 192 16.22 -4.77 14.26
N ASN A 193 17.14 -4.34 13.40
CA ASN A 193 16.92 -4.25 11.96
C ASN A 193 16.93 -5.62 11.26
N LEU A 194 17.52 -6.66 11.85
CA LEU A 194 17.64 -7.98 11.23
C LEU A 194 16.30 -8.58 10.75
N PRO A 195 15.23 -8.67 11.55
CA PRO A 195 13.92 -9.12 11.07
C PRO A 195 13.31 -8.19 10.02
N LEU A 196 13.59 -6.89 10.09
CA LEU A 196 13.09 -5.89 9.12
C LEU A 196 13.77 -6.05 7.76
N TYR A 197 15.07 -6.34 7.73
CA TYR A 197 15.79 -6.69 6.50
C TYR A 197 15.29 -8.01 5.90
N ARG A 198 15.04 -9.04 6.71
CA ARG A 198 14.44 -10.30 6.22
C ARG A 198 13.08 -10.05 5.57
N MET A 199 12.25 -9.24 6.19
CA MET A 199 10.95 -8.85 5.63
C MET A 199 11.10 -8.10 4.30
N TYR A 200 12.10 -7.22 4.18
CA TYR A 200 12.45 -6.53 2.94
C TYR A 200 12.92 -7.51 1.85
N ASP A 201 13.76 -8.50 2.20
CA ASP A 201 14.27 -9.49 1.25
C ASP A 201 13.13 -10.37 0.71
N GLU A 202 12.24 -10.83 1.59
CA GLU A 202 11.03 -11.58 1.23
C GLU A 202 10.11 -10.79 0.28
N ASP A 203 9.85 -9.52 0.59
CA ASP A 203 9.02 -8.66 -0.26
C ASP A 203 9.71 -8.37 -1.60
N SER A 204 11.02 -8.16 -1.61
CA SER A 204 11.79 -7.91 -2.83
C SER A 204 11.80 -9.11 -3.76
N GLN A 205 11.89 -10.32 -3.20
CA GLN A 205 11.78 -11.56 -3.96
C GLN A 205 10.39 -11.71 -4.57
N GLU A 206 9.33 -11.48 -3.79
CA GLU A 206 7.95 -11.55 -4.28
C GLU A 206 7.70 -10.54 -5.40
N ILE A 207 8.17 -9.29 -5.25
CA ILE A 207 8.06 -8.25 -6.30
C ILE A 207 8.63 -8.77 -7.62
N LEU A 208 9.84 -9.34 -7.60
CA LEU A 208 10.49 -9.85 -8.81
C LEU A 208 9.74 -11.03 -9.42
N GLU A 209 9.23 -11.94 -8.58
CA GLU A 209 8.46 -13.10 -9.04
C GLU A 209 7.13 -12.68 -9.67
N GLN A 210 6.37 -11.81 -9.01
CA GLN A 210 5.11 -11.29 -9.52
C GLN A 210 5.30 -10.50 -10.82
N LEU A 211 6.32 -9.64 -10.89
CA LEU A 211 6.66 -8.93 -12.13
C LEU A 211 7.03 -9.89 -13.25
N TYR A 212 7.89 -10.88 -12.99
CA TYR A 212 8.27 -11.87 -14.00
C TYR A 212 7.04 -12.61 -14.54
N ASN A 213 6.21 -13.15 -13.65
CA ASN A 213 5.02 -13.91 -14.01
C ASN A 213 4.02 -13.05 -14.78
N ARG A 214 3.77 -11.82 -14.33
CA ARG A 214 2.82 -10.90 -14.98
C ARG A 214 3.29 -10.47 -16.35
N ILE A 215 4.55 -10.05 -16.50
CA ILE A 215 5.11 -9.62 -17.79
C ILE A 215 5.11 -10.79 -18.77
N LYS A 216 5.52 -11.98 -18.31
CA LYS A 216 5.50 -13.20 -19.11
C LYS A 216 4.09 -13.51 -19.63
N TYR A 217 3.09 -13.50 -18.74
CA TYR A 217 1.69 -13.69 -19.13
C TYR A 217 1.25 -12.65 -20.16
N GLN A 218 1.54 -11.36 -19.94
CA GLN A 218 1.07 -10.29 -20.81
C GLN A 218 1.72 -10.24 -22.19
N ARG A 219 2.98 -10.67 -22.30
CA ARG A 219 3.80 -10.45 -23.50
C ARG A 219 4.14 -11.74 -24.25
N LEU A 220 4.30 -12.86 -23.55
CA LEU A 220 4.85 -14.10 -24.12
C LEU A 220 3.84 -15.25 -24.15
N GLU A 221 3.00 -15.41 -23.13
CA GLU A 221 2.19 -16.62 -23.02
C GLU A 221 1.11 -16.72 -24.11
N PRO A 222 0.85 -17.93 -24.67
CA PRO A 222 -0.14 -18.11 -25.73
C PRO A 222 -1.56 -17.72 -25.33
N ASN A 223 -1.93 -17.92 -24.06
CA ASN A 223 -3.21 -17.59 -23.42
C ASN A 223 -3.22 -16.18 -22.80
N GLY A 224 -2.15 -15.41 -23.00
CA GLY A 224 -2.07 -14.02 -22.58
C GLY A 224 -2.54 -13.03 -23.63
N PRO A 225 -2.66 -11.73 -23.27
CA PRO A 225 -3.12 -10.68 -24.17
C PRO A 225 -2.15 -10.33 -25.30
N LYS A 226 -0.87 -10.73 -25.21
CA LYS A 226 0.18 -10.48 -26.22
C LYS A 226 0.28 -9.00 -26.61
N LEU A 227 0.47 -8.13 -25.61
CA LEU A 227 0.44 -6.67 -25.74
C LEU A 227 1.51 -6.05 -26.66
N GLY A 228 2.38 -6.86 -27.28
CA GLY A 228 3.36 -6.41 -28.26
C GLY A 228 4.55 -5.67 -27.63
N GLU A 229 5.02 -4.64 -28.32
CA GLU A 229 6.12 -3.78 -27.86
C GLU A 229 5.71 -2.96 -26.62
N VAL A 230 6.67 -2.71 -25.73
CA VAL A 230 6.52 -1.81 -24.59
C VAL A 230 6.56 -0.36 -25.07
N THR A 231 5.50 0.37 -24.80
CA THR A 231 5.31 1.79 -25.15
C THR A 231 4.72 2.56 -23.97
N GLU A 232 4.48 3.86 -24.13
CA GLU A 232 3.81 4.67 -23.09
C GLU A 232 2.33 4.26 -22.93
N ASP A 233 1.65 3.93 -24.03
CA ASP A 233 0.25 3.45 -24.02
C ASP A 233 0.12 1.96 -23.66
N SER A 234 1.20 1.19 -23.81
CA SER A 234 1.31 -0.23 -23.47
C SER A 234 2.56 -0.46 -22.62
N PRO A 235 2.57 0.01 -21.36
CA PRO A 235 3.76 -0.07 -20.50
C PRO A 235 4.09 -1.51 -20.12
N LEU A 236 5.34 -1.73 -19.67
CA LEU A 236 5.84 -3.03 -19.23
C LEU A 236 4.99 -3.61 -18.10
N THR A 237 4.54 -2.75 -17.19
CA THR A 237 3.66 -3.09 -16.08
C THR A 237 2.44 -2.19 -16.09
N GLU A 238 1.28 -2.71 -15.69
CA GLU A 238 0.08 -1.89 -15.54
C GLU A 238 0.25 -0.81 -14.47
N PRO A 239 -0.42 0.35 -14.62
CA PRO A 239 -0.40 1.39 -13.61
C PRO A 239 -1.16 0.93 -12.37
N TYR A 240 -0.45 0.77 -11.25
CA TYR A 240 -1.09 0.47 -9.95
C TYR A 240 -1.72 1.70 -9.31
N PHE A 241 -1.30 2.89 -9.73
CA PHE A 241 -1.80 4.15 -9.22
C PHE A 241 -2.17 5.07 -10.37
N THR A 242 -3.35 5.69 -10.28
CA THR A 242 -3.73 6.81 -11.14
C THR A 242 -3.02 8.06 -10.67
N ARG A 243 -2.26 8.71 -11.57
CA ARG A 243 -1.41 9.86 -11.27
C ARG A 243 -1.94 11.13 -11.92
N PHE A 244 -1.92 12.23 -11.18
CA PHE A 244 -2.26 13.55 -11.69
C PHE A 244 -1.69 14.65 -10.80
N THR A 245 -1.47 15.83 -11.37
CA THR A 245 -1.14 17.04 -10.64
C THR A 245 -2.42 17.73 -10.18
N GLY A 246 -2.54 18.01 -8.89
CA GLY A 246 -3.63 18.77 -8.28
C GLY A 246 -3.57 20.25 -8.67
N LYS A 247 -4.66 20.99 -8.39
CA LYS A 247 -4.73 22.44 -8.63
C LYS A 247 -3.72 23.24 -7.80
N ASP A 248 -3.26 22.66 -6.69
CA ASP A 248 -2.23 23.15 -5.79
C ASP A 248 -0.79 22.85 -6.29
N GLY A 249 -0.64 22.19 -7.45
CA GLY A 249 0.65 21.76 -7.99
C GLY A 249 1.20 20.48 -7.35
N LYS A 250 0.45 19.86 -6.45
CA LYS A 250 0.86 18.63 -5.77
C LYS A 250 0.62 17.42 -6.66
N GLU A 251 1.60 16.51 -6.68
CA GLU A 251 1.47 15.23 -7.38
C GLU A 251 0.68 14.23 -6.54
N TRP A 252 -0.40 13.71 -7.10
CA TRP A 252 -1.25 12.68 -6.48
C TRP A 252 -1.05 11.32 -7.16
N ALA A 253 -1.17 10.26 -6.37
CA ALA A 253 -1.16 8.88 -6.83
C ALA A 253 -2.22 8.11 -6.04
N LEU A 254 -3.35 7.80 -6.67
CA LEU A 254 -4.47 7.10 -6.06
C LEU A 254 -4.44 5.64 -6.48
N ALA A 255 -4.51 4.72 -5.52
CA ALA A 255 -4.47 3.29 -5.78
C ALA A 255 -5.60 2.86 -6.71
N ASN A 256 -5.26 2.13 -7.77
CA ASN A 256 -6.22 1.50 -8.66
C ASN A 256 -6.72 0.19 -8.04
N ASN A 257 -8.00 -0.11 -8.23
CA ASN A 257 -8.62 -1.32 -7.70
C ASN A 257 -8.22 -2.56 -8.52
N GLY A 258 -8.59 -3.74 -8.04
CA GLY A 258 -8.31 -5.00 -8.70
C GLY A 258 -8.75 -6.17 -7.85
N TRP A 259 -8.05 -7.28 -7.98
CA TRP A 259 -8.28 -8.48 -7.16
C TRP A 259 -6.97 -9.23 -6.95
N ILE A 260 -6.94 -10.12 -5.96
CA ILE A 260 -5.75 -10.93 -5.62
C ILE A 260 -6.08 -12.40 -5.85
N TRP A 261 -5.16 -13.11 -6.49
CA TRP A 261 -5.29 -14.55 -6.68
C TRP A 261 -5.20 -15.28 -5.34
N GLY A 262 -6.25 -16.01 -4.97
CA GLY A 262 -6.29 -16.79 -3.72
C GLY A 262 -6.32 -15.95 -2.43
N GLY A 263 -6.53 -14.63 -2.53
CA GLY A 263 -6.62 -13.75 -1.37
C GLY A 263 -7.95 -13.87 -0.62
N ASN A 264 -7.95 -13.50 0.66
CA ASN A 264 -9.18 -13.35 1.43
C ASN A 264 -9.91 -12.06 1.00
N PRO A 265 -11.10 -12.14 0.36
CA PRO A 265 -11.80 -10.97 -0.16
C PRO A 265 -12.29 -10.01 0.93
N LEU A 266 -12.40 -10.46 2.18
CA LEU A 266 -12.86 -9.64 3.30
C LEU A 266 -11.78 -8.70 3.83
N VAL A 267 -10.52 -8.96 3.51
CA VAL A 267 -9.42 -8.07 3.86
C VAL A 267 -9.27 -7.05 2.75
N ASP A 268 -9.52 -5.78 3.08
CA ASP A 268 -9.22 -4.69 2.17
C ASP A 268 -7.71 -4.66 1.88
N PHE A 269 -7.33 -5.10 0.69
CA PHE A 269 -5.94 -5.22 0.28
C PHE A 269 -5.23 -3.88 0.03
N ALA A 270 -5.97 -2.77 0.04
CA ALA A 270 -5.38 -1.43 0.06
C ALA A 270 -5.14 -0.90 1.48
N SER A 271 -5.67 -1.56 2.51
CA SER A 271 -5.47 -1.19 3.90
C SER A 271 -4.05 -1.53 4.40
N SER A 272 -3.69 -0.99 5.56
CA SER A 272 -2.38 -1.23 6.19
C SER A 272 -2.17 -2.65 6.68
N GLN A 273 -3.21 -3.50 6.67
CA GLN A 273 -3.09 -4.93 7.00
C GLN A 273 -2.49 -5.76 5.86
N SER A 274 -2.32 -5.17 4.68
CA SER A 274 -1.84 -5.82 3.48
C SER A 274 -0.65 -5.09 2.86
N ARG A 275 0.22 -5.86 2.19
CA ARG A 275 1.35 -5.37 1.42
C ARG A 275 1.20 -5.66 -0.08
N CYS A 276 0.02 -6.12 -0.54
CA CYS A 276 -0.19 -6.62 -1.90
C CYS A 276 0.16 -5.60 -3.00
N TYR A 277 -0.09 -4.31 -2.78
CA TYR A 277 0.31 -3.25 -3.73
C TYR A 277 1.83 -3.15 -3.87
N LEU A 278 2.57 -3.26 -2.77
CA LEU A 278 4.03 -3.25 -2.78
C LEU A 278 4.56 -4.54 -3.41
N ARG A 279 4.06 -5.69 -2.96
CA ARG A 279 4.46 -7.03 -3.42
C ARG A 279 4.04 -7.34 -4.87
N ARG A 280 3.30 -6.44 -5.53
CA ARG A 280 2.78 -6.58 -6.91
C ARG A 280 1.84 -7.78 -7.10
N GLU A 281 1.10 -8.14 -6.06
CA GLU A 281 0.15 -9.26 -6.05
C GLU A 281 -1.24 -8.87 -6.60
N VAL A 282 -1.49 -7.58 -6.79
CA VAL A 282 -2.78 -7.07 -7.27
C VAL A 282 -2.87 -7.25 -8.78
N ILE A 283 -3.85 -8.04 -9.23
CA ILE A 283 -4.27 -8.04 -10.63
C ILE A 283 -5.13 -6.79 -10.85
N VAL A 284 -4.45 -5.71 -11.24
CA VAL A 284 -5.00 -4.35 -11.24
C VAL A 284 -5.88 -4.06 -12.45
N TRP A 285 -6.92 -3.26 -12.23
CA TRP A 285 -7.71 -2.60 -13.26
C TRP A 285 -7.23 -1.14 -13.36
N GLY A 286 -6.29 -0.88 -14.27
CA GLY A 286 -5.62 0.43 -14.40
C GLY A 286 -6.53 1.61 -14.79
N ASP A 287 -7.76 1.31 -15.18
CA ASP A 287 -8.84 2.24 -15.52
C ASP A 287 -9.74 2.59 -14.31
N CYS A 288 -9.59 1.91 -13.18
CA CYS A 288 -10.49 2.01 -12.03
C CYS A 288 -9.73 2.38 -10.75
N VAL A 289 -9.95 3.59 -10.22
CA VAL A 289 -9.43 4.05 -8.93
C VAL A 289 -10.25 3.45 -7.79
N LYS A 290 -9.60 2.84 -6.80
CA LYS A 290 -10.24 2.26 -5.61
C LYS A 290 -10.73 3.36 -4.66
N LEU A 291 -11.97 3.26 -4.22
CA LEU A 291 -12.62 4.20 -3.31
C LEU A 291 -12.36 3.83 -1.85
N ARG A 292 -11.92 4.80 -1.05
CA ARG A 292 -11.56 4.66 0.36
C ARG A 292 -12.66 5.23 1.24
N TYR A 293 -13.58 4.39 1.73
CA TYR A 293 -14.65 4.84 2.63
C TYR A 293 -14.20 5.11 4.06
N GLY A 294 -13.12 4.47 4.52
CA GLY A 294 -12.69 4.52 5.92
C GLY A 294 -13.60 3.68 6.82
N LYS A 295 -13.60 3.98 8.12
CA LYS A 295 -14.44 3.31 9.12
C LYS A 295 -15.83 3.96 9.21
N SER A 296 -15.92 5.22 8.82
CA SER A 296 -17.09 6.07 9.03
C SER A 296 -17.20 7.18 7.98
N PRO A 297 -18.36 7.83 7.82
CA PRO A 297 -18.53 8.98 6.93
C PRO A 297 -17.49 10.09 7.11
N GLU A 298 -17.03 10.29 8.34
CA GLU A 298 -16.06 11.33 8.71
C GLU A 298 -14.68 11.11 8.08
N ASP A 299 -14.32 9.86 7.75
CA ASP A 299 -13.03 9.52 7.16
C ASP A 299 -12.92 9.92 5.68
N SER A 300 -14.06 10.00 4.97
CA SER A 300 -14.16 10.40 3.55
C SER A 300 -15.50 11.08 3.23
N PRO A 301 -15.80 12.27 3.79
CA PRO A 301 -17.15 12.84 3.78
C PRO A 301 -17.72 13.05 2.37
N TYR A 302 -16.90 13.56 1.44
CA TYR A 302 -17.32 13.78 0.07
C TYR A 302 -17.70 12.47 -0.64
N LEU A 303 -16.89 11.41 -0.46
CA LEU A 303 -17.15 10.11 -1.05
C LEU A 303 -18.48 9.54 -0.55
N TRP A 304 -18.69 9.57 0.77
CA TRP A 304 -19.93 9.08 1.36
C TRP A 304 -21.15 9.83 0.85
N SER A 305 -21.11 11.17 0.83
CA SER A 305 -22.19 11.99 0.28
C SER A 305 -22.50 11.62 -1.18
N ARG A 306 -21.46 11.54 -2.02
CA ARG A 306 -21.59 11.21 -3.44
C ARG A 306 -22.19 9.82 -3.65
N MET A 307 -21.75 8.83 -2.88
CA MET A 307 -22.21 7.44 -3.05
C MET A 307 -23.60 7.22 -2.48
N ILE A 308 -23.99 7.94 -1.43
CA ILE A 308 -25.37 7.98 -0.94
C ILE A 308 -26.30 8.60 -2.00
N GLU A 309 -25.91 9.73 -2.59
CA GLU A 309 -26.68 10.36 -3.68
C GLU A 309 -26.79 9.45 -4.89
N TYR A 310 -25.70 8.79 -5.27
CA TYR A 310 -25.68 7.81 -6.36
C TYR A 310 -26.63 6.63 -6.08
N ALA A 311 -26.57 6.04 -4.88
CA ALA A 311 -27.46 4.95 -4.49
C ALA A 311 -28.93 5.38 -4.50
N LYS A 312 -29.25 6.57 -3.97
CA LYS A 312 -30.60 7.13 -3.98
C LYS A 312 -31.12 7.37 -5.39
N LEU A 313 -30.27 7.93 -6.27
CA LEU A 313 -30.61 8.16 -7.68
C LEU A 313 -30.88 6.86 -8.43
N CYS A 314 -30.06 5.84 -8.23
CA CYS A 314 -30.31 4.53 -8.82
C CYS A 314 -31.61 3.91 -8.29
N ALA A 315 -31.88 4.02 -6.98
CA ALA A 315 -33.09 3.48 -6.35
C ALA A 315 -34.38 4.19 -6.79
N SER A 316 -34.31 5.48 -7.15
CA SER A 316 -35.49 6.21 -7.66
C SER A 316 -35.88 5.83 -9.09
N ILE A 317 -35.00 5.13 -9.82
CA ILE A 317 -35.19 4.76 -11.23
C ILE A 317 -35.41 3.26 -11.38
N PHE A 318 -34.67 2.44 -10.64
CA PHE A 318 -34.63 0.99 -10.81
C PHE A 318 -35.32 0.24 -9.67
N HIS A 319 -35.79 -0.97 -9.97
CA HIS A 319 -36.50 -1.84 -9.04
C HIS A 319 -35.54 -2.64 -8.15
N GLY A 320 -34.25 -2.60 -8.47
CA GLY A 320 -33.23 -3.28 -7.69
C GLY A 320 -31.82 -3.10 -8.22
N PHE A 321 -30.88 -3.59 -7.43
CA PHE A 321 -29.44 -3.50 -7.69
C PHE A 321 -28.82 -4.86 -7.97
N ARG A 322 -27.93 -4.90 -8.97
CA ARG A 322 -26.85 -5.87 -9.03
C ARG A 322 -25.61 -5.20 -8.44
N ILE A 323 -25.10 -5.71 -7.32
CA ILE A 323 -23.95 -5.09 -6.63
C ILE A 323 -22.66 -5.70 -7.17
N ASP A 324 -21.86 -4.90 -7.87
CA ASP A 324 -20.57 -5.35 -8.39
C ASP A 324 -19.59 -5.67 -7.25
N ASN A 325 -18.98 -6.86 -7.31
CA ASN A 325 -17.97 -7.32 -6.35
C ASN A 325 -18.36 -7.11 -4.87
N CYS A 326 -19.61 -7.46 -4.53
CA CYS A 326 -20.20 -7.29 -3.19
C CYS A 326 -19.31 -7.86 -2.07
N HIS A 327 -18.66 -9.01 -2.29
CA HIS A 327 -17.76 -9.66 -1.32
C HIS A 327 -16.51 -8.85 -0.96
N SER A 328 -16.10 -7.90 -1.82
CA SER A 328 -14.97 -6.99 -1.58
C SER A 328 -15.42 -5.61 -1.09
N THR A 329 -16.74 -5.41 -0.91
CA THR A 329 -17.32 -4.18 -0.37
C THR A 329 -17.40 -4.29 1.15
N PRO A 330 -16.83 -3.36 1.94
CA PRO A 330 -16.94 -3.42 3.39
C PRO A 330 -18.41 -3.46 3.84
N ILE A 331 -18.74 -4.33 4.79
CA ILE A 331 -20.13 -4.58 5.22
C ILE A 331 -20.84 -3.27 5.60
N HIS A 332 -20.21 -2.46 6.46
CA HIS A 332 -20.79 -1.19 6.92
C HIS A 332 -21.04 -0.18 5.78
N VAL A 333 -20.28 -0.24 4.69
CA VAL A 333 -20.52 0.57 3.48
C VAL A 333 -21.72 0.04 2.72
N GLY A 334 -21.76 -1.28 2.49
CA GLY A 334 -22.87 -1.94 1.81
C GLY A 334 -24.21 -1.72 2.52
N GLU A 335 -24.24 -1.88 3.84
CA GLU A 335 -25.41 -1.62 4.69
C GLU A 335 -25.90 -0.18 4.55
N ALA A 336 -25.03 0.79 4.79
CA ALA A 336 -25.40 2.20 4.75
C ALA A 336 -25.89 2.67 3.36
N LEU A 337 -25.26 2.22 2.27
CA LEU A 337 -25.66 2.58 0.92
C LEU A 337 -26.97 1.90 0.50
N LEU A 338 -27.21 0.66 0.92
CA LEU A 338 -28.47 -0.04 0.69
C LEU A 338 -29.62 0.54 1.52
N ASP A 339 -29.37 0.94 2.76
CA ASP A 339 -30.38 1.57 3.61
C ASP A 339 -30.76 2.95 3.05
N ALA A 340 -29.78 3.75 2.63
CA ALA A 340 -30.04 5.00 1.91
C ALA A 340 -30.86 4.79 0.63
N ALA A 341 -30.62 3.71 -0.12
CA ALA A 341 -31.40 3.36 -1.30
C ALA A 341 -32.84 2.94 -0.94
N ARG A 342 -33.03 2.20 0.16
CA ARG A 342 -34.35 1.74 0.64
C ARG A 342 -35.20 2.85 1.24
N GLU A 343 -34.61 3.94 1.72
CA GLU A 343 -35.36 5.16 2.07
C GLU A 343 -36.15 5.71 0.86
N VAL A 344 -35.60 5.56 -0.35
CA VAL A 344 -36.22 6.01 -1.60
C VAL A 344 -37.11 4.94 -2.21
N ASN A 345 -36.68 3.67 -2.16
CA ASN A 345 -37.44 2.54 -2.66
C ASN A 345 -37.53 1.42 -1.60
N PRO A 346 -38.58 1.40 -0.76
CA PRO A 346 -38.74 0.40 0.30
C PRO A 346 -38.82 -1.05 -0.20
N ASN A 347 -39.16 -1.25 -1.48
CA ASN A 347 -39.27 -2.57 -2.11
C ASN A 347 -38.03 -2.95 -2.93
N LEU A 348 -36.91 -2.25 -2.75
CA LEU A 348 -35.68 -2.47 -3.51
C LEU A 348 -35.19 -3.93 -3.39
N SER A 349 -35.20 -4.63 -4.52
CA SER A 349 -34.57 -5.95 -4.64
C SER A 349 -33.06 -5.81 -4.83
N HIS A 350 -32.28 -6.80 -4.39
CA HIS A 350 -30.83 -6.79 -4.65
C HIS A 350 -30.32 -8.22 -4.90
N ALA A 351 -29.36 -8.34 -5.80
CA ALA A 351 -28.72 -9.60 -6.14
C ALA A 351 -27.20 -9.38 -6.27
N SER A 352 -26.42 -9.96 -5.35
CA SER A 352 -25.01 -10.28 -5.56
C SER A 352 -24.49 -11.09 -4.37
N LEU A 353 -24.11 -12.34 -4.60
CA LEU A 353 -23.37 -13.15 -3.64
C LEU A 353 -22.59 -14.23 -4.40
N PHE A 354 -21.27 -14.15 -4.31
CA PHE A 354 -20.44 -15.35 -4.22
C PHE A 354 -19.47 -15.09 -3.08
N HIS A 355 -19.78 -15.64 -1.91
CA HIS A 355 -18.77 -15.96 -0.92
C HIS A 355 -18.28 -17.38 -1.23
N ARG A 356 -16.96 -17.59 -1.27
CA ARG A 356 -16.39 -18.90 -0.92
C ARG A 356 -16.23 -18.97 0.58
#